data_AF-A0A535R1E7-F1
#
_entry.id   AF-A0A535R1E7-F1
#
_cell.length_a   1.000
_cell.length_b   1.000
_cell.length_c   1.000
_cell.angle_alpha   90.00
_cell.angle_beta   90.00
_cell.angle_gamma   90.00
#
_symmetry.space_group_name_H-M   'P 1'
#
loop_
_entity.id
_entity.type
_entity.pdbx_description
1 polymer ?
#
loop_
_entity_poly.entity_id
_entity_poly.type
_entity_poly.pdbx_seq_one_letter_code
_entity_poly.pdbx_strand_id
1 'polypeptide(L)'
;MGTLGGFWPDKPPGSQAVAVSFNQYEPYGPVVESTMRIITWNVWGRYGAWEQRQAGIEEVLAAAGPDVVCLVESWSAPEGSQPEVIAEPGSPGSGSPPAGR
;
A
#
# COMPACT_ATOMS: atom_id res chain seq x y z
N MET A 1 -38.06 23.99 21.61
CA MET A 1 -37.63 23.47 22.93
C MET A 1 -37.47 21.96 22.77
N GLY A 2 -36.24 21.44 22.85
CA GLY A 2 -35.95 20.00 22.74
C GLY A 2 -34.71 19.69 21.89
N THR A 3 -33.51 19.88 22.44
CA THR A 3 -32.29 19.23 21.97
C THR A 3 -32.21 17.84 22.60
N LEU A 4 -32.22 16.79 21.78
CA LEU A 4 -31.97 15.41 22.23
C LEU A 4 -30.48 15.28 22.55
N GLY A 5 -30.18 15.02 23.83
CA GLY A 5 -28.83 14.84 24.36
C GLY A 5 -28.18 13.57 23.83
N GLY A 6 -26.94 13.73 23.35
CA GLY A 6 -26.06 12.61 23.01
C GLY A 6 -25.62 11.87 24.27
N PHE A 7 -25.93 10.58 24.31
CA PHE A 7 -25.44 9.61 25.28
C PHE A 7 -23.98 9.24 24.94
N TRP A 8 -23.02 9.98 25.51
CA TRP A 8 -21.62 9.54 25.56
C TRP A 8 -21.02 9.94 26.92
N PRO A 9 -20.49 8.98 27.70
CA PRO A 9 -19.82 9.29 28.95
C PRO A 9 -18.46 9.94 28.66
N ASP A 10 -18.22 11.08 29.31
CA ASP A 10 -16.95 11.78 29.52
C ASP A 10 -15.87 11.62 28.43
N LYS A 11 -15.95 12.53 27.44
CA LYS A 11 -14.83 12.83 26.56
C LYS A 11 -13.67 13.37 27.40
N PRO A 12 -12.46 12.75 27.37
CA PRO A 12 -11.33 13.25 28.13
C PRO A 12 -10.98 14.68 27.69
N PRO A 13 -10.69 15.59 28.63
CA PRO A 13 -10.29 16.96 28.31
C PRO A 13 -8.96 16.92 27.54
N GLY A 14 -9.01 17.25 26.25
CA GLY A 14 -7.84 17.28 25.36
C GLY A 14 -8.07 16.72 23.96
N SER A 15 -9.14 15.96 23.72
CA SER A 15 -9.44 15.46 22.38
C SER A 15 -10.13 16.54 21.54
N GLN A 16 -9.37 17.43 20.91
CA GLN A 16 -9.90 18.19 19.79
C GLN A 16 -10.25 17.19 18.69
N ALA A 17 -11.55 17.01 18.43
CA ALA A 17 -11.97 16.36 17.21
C ALA A 17 -11.59 17.34 16.10
N VAL A 18 -10.52 17.04 15.36
CA VAL A 18 -10.19 17.79 14.15
C VAL A 18 -11.38 17.60 13.23
N ALA A 19 -12.19 18.65 13.08
CA ALA A 19 -13.27 18.67 12.11
C ALA A 19 -12.61 18.65 10.74
N VAL A 20 -12.53 17.47 10.13
CA VAL A 20 -12.03 17.33 8.76
C VAL A 20 -13.13 17.85 7.84
N SER A 21 -13.08 19.12 7.45
CA SER A 21 -13.97 19.64 6.41
C SER A 21 -13.47 19.10 5.07
N PHE A 22 -14.07 18.03 4.59
CA PHE A 22 -13.80 17.50 3.25
C PHE A 22 -14.28 18.52 2.21
N ASN A 23 -13.33 19.23 1.58
CA ASN A 23 -13.60 20.01 0.38
C ASN A 23 -13.48 19.09 -0.83
N GLN A 24 -14.61 18.69 -1.41
CA GLN A 24 -14.63 17.80 -2.58
C GLN A 24 -13.93 18.38 -3.83
N TYR A 25 -13.77 19.71 -3.90
CA TYR A 25 -13.06 20.39 -4.99
C TYR A 25 -11.54 20.50 -4.73
N GLU A 26 -11.11 20.21 -3.50
CA GLU A 26 -9.71 20.11 -3.10
C GLU A 26 -9.49 18.81 -2.31
N PRO A 27 -9.80 17.63 -2.90
CA PRO A 27 -9.88 16.37 -2.16
C PRO A 27 -8.53 15.89 -1.62
N TYR A 28 -7.43 16.46 -2.14
CA TYR A 28 -6.06 16.09 -1.80
C TYR A 28 -5.41 17.08 -0.81
N GLY A 29 -6.09 18.16 -0.43
CA GLY A 29 -5.50 19.24 0.37
C GLY A 29 -4.45 20.06 -0.41
N PRO A 30 -3.56 20.79 0.30
CA PRO A 30 -2.50 21.58 -0.34
C PRO A 30 -1.55 20.70 -1.17
N VAL A 31 -1.23 21.13 -2.38
CA VAL A 31 -0.25 20.44 -3.24
C VAL A 31 1.16 20.61 -2.65
N VAL A 32 1.91 19.51 -2.62
CA VAL A 32 3.31 19.49 -2.18
C VAL A 32 4.19 19.04 -3.35
N GLU A 33 5.36 19.66 -3.47
CA GLU A 33 6.40 19.20 -4.39
C GLU A 33 7.08 17.97 -3.79
N SER A 34 7.08 16.85 -4.54
CA SER A 34 7.65 15.58 -4.11
C SER A 34 8.06 14.73 -5.31
N THR A 35 8.84 13.69 -5.07
CA THR A 35 9.24 12.70 -6.08
C THR A 35 8.74 11.32 -5.66
N MET A 36 8.17 10.58 -6.61
CA MET A 36 7.66 9.23 -6.38
C MET A 36 7.98 8.32 -7.57
N ARG A 37 8.33 7.07 -7.30
CA ARG A 37 8.50 6.01 -8.30
C ARG A 37 7.29 5.08 -8.25
N ILE A 38 6.54 5.06 -9.34
CA ILE A 38 5.35 4.23 -9.49
C ILE A 38 5.60 3.19 -10.56
N ILE A 39 5.29 1.93 -10.26
CA ILE A 39 5.28 0.83 -11.23
C ILE A 39 3.86 0.33 -11.41
N THR A 40 3.45 0.16 -12.66
CA THR A 40 2.29 -0.64 -13.05
C THR A 40 2.76 -1.79 -13.91
N TRP A 41 2.43 -3.02 -13.52
CA TRP A 41 2.93 -4.21 -14.21
C TRP A 41 1.86 -5.29 -14.31
N ASN A 42 1.52 -5.70 -15.54
CA ASN A 42 0.79 -6.93 -15.79
C ASN A 42 1.73 -8.14 -15.69
N VAL A 43 1.45 -9.04 -14.74
CA VAL A 43 2.32 -10.17 -14.37
C VAL A 43 1.81 -11.52 -14.86
N TRP A 44 0.68 -11.58 -15.57
CA TRP A 44 0.10 -12.82 -16.12
C TRP A 44 0.02 -13.97 -15.09
N GLY A 45 -0.45 -13.70 -13.87
CA GLY A 45 -0.52 -14.63 -12.73
C GLY A 45 -1.50 -15.80 -12.90
N ARG A 46 -2.09 -15.96 -14.08
CA ARG A 46 -3.00 -17.08 -14.43
C ARG A 46 -2.45 -18.00 -15.51
N TYR A 47 -1.31 -17.67 -16.11
CA TYR A 47 -0.79 -18.37 -17.29
C TYR A 47 0.62 -18.93 -17.07
N GLY A 48 0.84 -20.13 -17.61
CA GLY A 48 2.13 -20.81 -17.52
C GLY A 48 2.53 -21.15 -16.08
N ALA A 49 3.83 -21.40 -15.88
CA ALA A 49 4.41 -21.61 -14.56
C ALA A 49 4.61 -20.26 -13.85
N TRP A 50 3.51 -19.60 -13.50
CA TRP A 50 3.52 -18.27 -12.89
C TRP A 50 4.21 -18.27 -11.52
N GLU A 51 4.14 -19.38 -10.78
CA GLU A 51 4.78 -19.56 -9.48
C GLU A 51 6.30 -19.40 -9.59
N GLN A 52 6.90 -19.87 -10.69
CA GLN A 52 8.34 -19.77 -10.94
C GLN A 52 8.80 -18.34 -11.22
N ARG A 53 7.87 -17.45 -11.61
CA ARG A 53 8.17 -16.05 -11.92
C ARG A 53 8.15 -15.15 -10.68
N GLN A 54 7.62 -15.63 -9.55
CA GLN A 54 7.49 -14.84 -8.33
C GLN A 54 8.83 -14.23 -7.90
N ALA A 55 9.88 -15.04 -7.75
CA ALA A 55 11.19 -14.56 -7.32
C ALA A 55 11.78 -13.51 -8.28
N GLY A 56 11.63 -13.71 -9.60
CA GLY A 56 12.12 -12.74 -10.58
C GLY A 56 11.34 -11.41 -10.56
N ILE A 57 10.04 -11.45 -10.27
CA ILE A 57 9.23 -10.25 -10.08
C ILE A 57 9.72 -9.48 -8.84
N GLU A 58 9.94 -10.18 -7.72
CA GLU A 58 10.46 -9.58 -6.49
C GLU A 58 11.84 -8.95 -6.69
N GLU A 59 12.77 -9.64 -7.36
CA GLU A 59 14.09 -9.10 -7.68
C GLU A 59 14.02 -7.82 -8.52
N VAL A 60 13.15 -7.80 -9.54
CA VAL A 60 12.95 -6.61 -10.39
C VAL A 60 12.38 -5.45 -9.58
N LEU A 61 11.38 -5.71 -8.72
CA LEU A 61 10.79 -4.67 -7.88
C LEU A 61 11.79 -4.15 -6.84
N ALA A 62 12.56 -5.03 -6.21
CA ALA A 62 13.60 -4.64 -5.26
C ALA A 62 14.69 -3.78 -5.92
N ALA A 63 15.16 -4.18 -7.12
CA ALA A 63 16.14 -3.42 -7.88
C ALA A 63 15.58 -2.07 -8.36
N ALA A 64 14.29 -2.02 -8.68
CA ALA A 64 13.64 -0.79 -9.13
C ALA A 64 13.35 0.18 -7.96
N GLY A 65 13.19 -0.29 -6.73
CA GLY A 65 12.88 0.54 -5.56
C GLY A 65 11.66 1.45 -5.72
N PRO A 66 10.47 0.93 -6.11
CA PRO A 66 9.25 1.71 -6.23
C PRO A 66 8.65 2.09 -4.87
N ASP A 67 7.99 3.24 -4.81
CA ASP A 67 7.19 3.66 -3.65
C ASP A 67 5.77 3.06 -3.71
N VAL A 68 5.23 2.88 -4.92
CA VAL A 68 3.93 2.23 -5.16
C VAL A 68 4.03 1.28 -6.33
N VAL A 69 3.45 0.09 -6.15
CA VAL A 69 3.35 -0.95 -7.17
C VAL A 69 1.89 -1.33 -7.39
N CYS A 70 1.45 -1.28 -8.64
CA CYS A 70 0.14 -1.75 -9.08
C CYS A 70 0.32 -2.99 -9.95
N LEU A 71 -0.09 -4.16 -9.47
CA LEU A 71 -0.02 -5.41 -10.24
C LEU A 71 -1.35 -5.70 -10.92
N VAL A 72 -1.27 -6.03 -12.20
CA VAL A 72 -2.42 -6.44 -13.03
C VAL A 72 -2.28 -7.92 -13.36
N GLU A 73 -3.41 -8.63 -13.36
CA GLU A 73 -3.45 -10.09 -13.47
C GLU A 73 -2.58 -10.79 -12.41
N SER A 74 -2.45 -10.21 -11.22
CA SER A 74 -1.88 -10.93 -10.08
C SER A 74 -2.78 -12.10 -9.68
N TRP A 75 -2.17 -13.11 -9.05
CA TRP A 75 -2.91 -14.19 -8.42
C TRP A 75 -3.49 -13.74 -7.07
N SER A 76 -4.61 -14.36 -6.69
CA SER A 76 -5.26 -14.20 -5.38
C SER A 76 -5.96 -15.51 -5.03
N ALA A 77 -5.78 -15.96 -3.79
CA ALA A 77 -6.33 -17.17 -3.21
C ALA A 77 -6.83 -16.89 -1.78
N PRO A 78 -7.61 -17.79 -1.17
CA PRO A 78 -8.06 -17.62 0.22
C PRO A 78 -6.92 -17.43 1.24
N GLU A 79 -5.74 -17.97 0.94
CA GLU A 79 -4.57 -17.94 1.81
C GLU A 79 -3.71 -16.68 1.64
N GLY A 80 -3.97 -15.88 0.60
CA GLY A 80 -3.28 -14.61 0.36
C GLY A 80 -3.27 -14.17 -1.11
N SER A 81 -2.53 -13.11 -1.39
CA SER A 81 -2.39 -12.55 -2.74
C SER A 81 -0.95 -12.19 -3.09
N GLN A 82 -0.66 -12.09 -4.39
CA GLN A 82 0.68 -11.72 -4.86
C GLN A 82 1.20 -10.39 -4.30
N PRO A 83 0.38 -9.31 -4.22
CA PRO A 83 0.83 -8.06 -3.62
C PRO A 83 1.14 -8.19 -2.13
N GLU A 84 0.42 -9.02 -1.39
CA GLU A 84 0.70 -9.27 0.04
C GLU A 84 2.07 -9.91 0.22
N VAL A 85 2.37 -10.96 -0.56
CA VAL A 85 3.68 -11.65 -0.51
C VAL A 85 4.84 -10.70 -0.86
N ILE A 86 4.63 -9.81 -1.85
CA ILE A 86 5.65 -8.83 -2.25
C ILE A 86 5.83 -7.73 -1.20
N ALA A 87 4.75 -7.36 -0.49
CA ALA A 87 4.79 -6.34 0.55
C ALA A 87 5.36 -6.85 1.89
N GLU A 88 5.40 -8.16 2.11
CA GLU A 88 5.92 -8.73 3.35
C GLU A 88 7.45 -8.51 3.50
N PRO A 89 7.89 -7.78 4.53
CA PRO A 89 9.32 -7.57 4.77
C PRO A 89 9.96 -8.87 5.23
N GLY A 90 10.93 -9.37 4.45
CA GLY A 90 11.64 -10.63 4.76
C GLY A 90 11.13 -11.86 4.01
N SER A 91 10.17 -11.72 3.08
CA SER A 91 9.80 -12.79 2.15
C SER A 91 11.06 -13.32 1.43
N PRO A 92 11.23 -14.64 1.24
CA PRO A 92 12.46 -15.24 0.70
C PRO A 92 12.72 -14.77 -0.73
N GLY A 93 13.46 -13.66 -0.81
CA GLY A 93 13.66 -12.81 -1.98
C GLY A 93 14.24 -11.44 -1.58
N SER A 94 14.04 -10.99 -0.33
CA SER A 94 14.67 -9.77 0.23
C SER A 94 16.13 -10.02 0.63
N GLY A 95 16.98 -10.38 -0.34
CA GLY A 95 18.42 -10.37 -0.16
C GLY A 95 18.89 -8.93 0.05
N SER A 96 19.39 -8.63 1.26
CA SER A 96 20.22 -7.46 1.50
C SER A 96 21.35 -7.42 0.46
N PRO A 97 21.66 -6.27 -0.18
CA PRO A 97 22.74 -6.22 -1.15
C PRO A 97 24.06 -6.62 -0.45
N PRO A 98 24.94 -7.42 -1.08
CA PRO A 98 26.27 -7.63 -0.55
C PRO A 98 26.97 -6.27 -0.49
N ALA A 99 27.41 -5.89 0.70
CA ALA A 99 28.26 -4.74 0.92
C ALA A 99 29.56 -4.94 0.13
N GLY A 100 29.67 -4.27 -1.03
CA GLY A 100 30.91 -3.93 -1.73
C GLY A 100 31.80 -5.07 -2.21
N ARG A 101 32.02 -5.12 -3.53
CA ARG A 101 33.31 -4.73 -4.13
C ARG A 101 33.15 -4.42 -5.61
#